data_AF-A0A7W0J4Q5-F1
#
_entry.id   AF-A0A7W0J4Q5-F1
#
_cell.length_a   1.000
_cell.length_b   1.000
_cell.length_c   1.000
_cell.angle_alpha   90.00
_cell.angle_beta   90.00
_cell.angle_gamma   90.00
#
_symmetry.space_group_name_H-M   'P 1'
#
loop_
_entity.id
_entity.type
_entity.pdbx_description
1 polymer ?
#
loop_
_entity_poly.entity_id
_entity_poly.type
_entity_poly.pdbx_seq_one_letter_code
_entity_poly.pdbx_strand_id
1 'polypeptide(L)'
;MGVGEDLRTLANSIIDSYELRVRTVSTLINQAYQLLKSFQIEIENMIAGLRDNLARAESLRKKDFDQMISDVIERRRQREEEAGETLKRFQEEEGEMISRLREIILRGNSSSLEDIKAIKEDIFKRQKEREKKIITTLQCFQIEQEELRVALKKLLSKGEGVKIKDLRIVLNSLRTRQSDRDAELIKMLEEFEIVRGKVQTQWQAVSRVSG
;
A
#
# COMPACT_ATOMS: atom_id res chain seq x y z
N MET A 1 19.21 33.85 27.00
CA MET A 1 18.32 33.07 26.12
C MET A 1 17.53 32.15 27.03
N GLY A 2 16.20 32.25 26.99
CA GLY A 2 15.33 31.62 27.98
C GLY A 2 14.98 30.19 27.58
N VAL A 3 14.85 29.31 28.58
CA VAL A 3 14.50 27.88 28.43
C VAL A 3 13.30 27.62 27.49
N GLY A 4 12.36 28.56 27.38
CA GLY A 4 11.21 28.47 26.47
C GLY A 4 11.55 28.64 24.97
N GLU A 5 12.59 29.40 24.65
CA GLU A 5 13.04 29.64 23.27
C GLU A 5 13.78 28.41 22.72
N ASP A 6 14.57 27.75 23.57
CA ASP A 6 15.24 26.47 23.25
C ASP A 6 14.23 25.33 23.08
N LEU A 7 13.20 25.26 23.92
CA LEU A 7 12.10 24.28 23.81
C LEU A 7 11.30 24.44 22.51
N ARG A 8 10.99 25.68 22.12
CA ARG A 8 10.28 25.96 20.86
C ARG A 8 11.14 25.59 19.65
N THR A 9 12.44 25.86 19.70
CA THR A 9 13.38 25.48 18.63
C THR A 9 13.48 23.96 18.47
N LEU A 10 13.59 23.23 19.58
CA LEU A 10 13.58 21.76 19.57
C LEU A 10 12.26 21.19 19.03
N ALA A 11 11.12 21.74 19.46
CA ALA A 11 9.81 21.27 19.02
C ALA A 11 9.60 21.52 17.51
N ASN A 12 10.02 22.67 16.99
CA ASN A 12 10.00 22.95 15.55
C ASN A 12 10.86 21.96 14.76
N SER A 13 12.08 21.67 15.23
CA SER A 13 12.97 20.69 14.59
C SER A 13 12.35 19.28 14.54
N ILE A 14 11.64 18.86 15.60
CA ILE A 14 10.91 17.58 15.63
C ILE A 14 9.78 17.55 14.60
N ILE A 15 8.99 18.63 14.49
CA ILE A 15 7.93 18.73 13.48
C ILE A 15 8.50 18.69 12.07
N ASP A 16 9.55 19.46 11.80
CA ASP A 16 10.15 19.51 10.46
C ASP A 16 10.74 18.14 10.07
N SER A 17 11.35 17.43 11.02
CA SER A 17 11.79 16.05 10.82
C SER A 17 10.62 15.09 10.55
N TYR A 18 9.49 15.26 11.26
CA TYR A 18 8.29 14.46 11.04
C TYR A 18 7.70 14.73 9.65
N GLU A 19 7.55 15.98 9.29
CA GLU A 19 7.03 16.42 7.99
C GLU A 19 7.90 15.91 6.84
N LEU A 20 9.23 15.96 6.97
CA LEU A 20 10.15 15.40 5.99
C LEU A 20 9.92 13.90 5.80
N ARG A 21 9.74 13.15 6.88
CA ARG A 21 9.47 11.71 6.82
C ARG A 21 8.12 11.44 6.15
N VAL A 22 7.06 12.15 6.53
CA VAL A 22 5.73 12.04 5.91
C VAL A 22 5.82 12.30 4.41
N ARG A 23 6.52 13.36 3.99
CA ARG A 23 6.73 13.68 2.56
C ARG A 23 7.48 12.57 1.84
N THR A 24 8.53 12.03 2.45
CA THR A 24 9.32 10.93 1.87
C THR A 24 8.47 9.67 1.69
N VAL A 25 7.77 9.25 2.74
CA VAL A 25 6.86 8.10 2.73
C VAL A 25 5.75 8.31 1.69
N SER A 26 5.11 9.48 1.67
CA SER A 26 4.08 9.82 0.70
C SER A 26 4.59 9.75 -0.74
N THR A 27 5.82 10.19 -0.97
CA THR A 27 6.46 10.13 -2.30
C THR A 27 6.69 8.70 -2.74
N LEU A 28 7.26 7.85 -1.87
CA LEU A 28 7.50 6.44 -2.16
C LEU A 28 6.19 5.68 -2.42
N ILE A 29 5.17 5.94 -1.61
CA ILE A 29 3.83 5.35 -1.77
C ILE A 29 3.20 5.79 -3.08
N ASN A 30 3.28 7.09 -3.43
CA ASN A 30 2.81 7.59 -4.72
C ASN A 30 3.55 6.93 -5.88
N GLN A 31 4.87 6.81 -5.82
CA GLN A 31 5.67 6.15 -6.85
C GLN A 31 5.26 4.69 -7.03
N ALA A 32 5.07 3.94 -5.93
CA ALA A 32 4.59 2.57 -5.96
C ALA A 32 3.19 2.48 -6.60
N TYR A 33 2.26 3.37 -6.22
CA TYR A 33 0.94 3.43 -6.83
C TYR A 33 0.99 3.72 -8.34
N GLN A 34 1.79 4.69 -8.78
CA GLN A 34 1.95 5.01 -10.20
C GLN A 34 2.59 3.87 -10.99
N LEU A 35 3.57 3.16 -10.41
CA LEU A 35 4.15 1.97 -11.01
C LEU A 35 3.08 0.88 -11.22
N LEU A 36 2.25 0.62 -10.21
CA LEU A 36 1.18 -0.37 -10.31
C LEU A 36 0.11 0.02 -11.34
N LYS A 37 -0.18 1.33 -11.46
CA LYS A 37 -1.04 1.85 -12.52
C LYS A 37 -0.44 1.64 -13.91
N SER A 38 0.88 1.82 -14.06
CA SER A 38 1.56 1.65 -15.35
C SER A 38 1.48 0.22 -15.91
N PHE A 39 1.35 -0.80 -15.05
CA PHE A 39 1.14 -2.19 -15.47
C PHE A 39 -0.21 -2.42 -16.17
N GLN A 40 -1.13 -1.45 -16.12
CA GLN A 40 -2.39 -1.52 -16.84
C GLN A 40 -2.20 -1.76 -18.33
N ILE A 41 -1.33 -0.97 -18.95
CA ILE A 41 -1.08 -1.04 -20.39
C ILE A 41 -0.46 -2.41 -20.74
N GLU A 42 0.44 -2.93 -19.90
CA GLU A 42 1.02 -4.27 -20.08
C GLU A 42 -0.07 -5.36 -20.06
N ILE A 43 -0.99 -5.30 -19.10
CA ILE A 43 -2.08 -6.29 -18.97
C ILE A 43 -3.08 -6.17 -20.12
N GLU A 44 -3.47 -4.97 -20.52
CA GLU A 44 -4.38 -4.75 -21.65
C GLU A 44 -3.78 -5.31 -22.95
N ASN A 45 -2.49 -5.09 -23.19
CA ASN A 45 -1.77 -5.66 -24.33
C ASN A 45 -1.74 -7.19 -24.28
N MET A 46 -1.54 -7.79 -23.09
CA MET A 46 -1.58 -9.24 -22.93
C MET A 46 -2.97 -9.83 -23.19
N ILE A 47 -4.02 -9.15 -22.74
CA ILE A 47 -5.42 -9.56 -22.98
C ILE A 47 -5.72 -9.50 -24.48
N ALA A 48 -5.29 -8.44 -25.17
CA ALA A 48 -5.44 -8.32 -26.63
C ALA A 48 -4.70 -9.47 -27.35
N GLY A 49 -3.44 -9.73 -27.00
CA GLY A 49 -2.69 -10.85 -27.57
C GLY A 49 -3.33 -12.21 -27.32
N LEU A 50 -3.94 -12.41 -26.15
CA LEU A 50 -4.64 -13.65 -25.82
C LEU A 50 -5.91 -13.81 -26.66
N ARG A 51 -6.64 -12.72 -26.89
CA ARG A 51 -7.82 -12.70 -27.76
C ARG A 51 -7.45 -13.09 -29.18
N ASP A 52 -6.34 -12.56 -29.71
CA ASP A 52 -5.84 -12.88 -31.05
C ASP A 52 -5.43 -14.35 -31.16
N ASN A 53 -4.72 -14.88 -30.16
CA ASN A 53 -4.36 -16.31 -30.11
C ASN A 53 -5.60 -17.20 -30.11
N LEU A 54 -6.62 -16.87 -29.31
CA LEU A 54 -7.88 -17.61 -29.27
C LEU A 54 -8.65 -17.53 -30.59
N ALA A 55 -8.61 -16.37 -31.26
CA ALA A 55 -9.26 -16.17 -32.55
C ALA A 55 -8.59 -17.01 -33.64
N ARG A 56 -7.25 -16.96 -33.72
CA ARG A 56 -6.46 -17.77 -34.67
C ARG A 56 -6.63 -19.27 -34.45
N ALA A 57 -6.74 -19.69 -33.19
CA ALA A 57 -6.98 -21.08 -32.82
C ALA A 57 -8.43 -21.55 -32.99
N GLU A 58 -9.33 -20.70 -33.53
CA GLU A 58 -10.78 -20.95 -33.64
C GLU A 58 -11.44 -21.32 -32.29
N SER A 59 -10.80 -20.98 -31.18
CA SER A 59 -11.27 -21.27 -29.82
C SER A 59 -12.00 -20.09 -29.17
N LEU A 60 -12.09 -18.96 -29.87
CA LEU A 60 -12.70 -17.73 -29.36
C LEU A 60 -14.22 -17.82 -29.36
N ARG A 61 -14.78 -18.05 -28.17
CA ARG A 61 -16.17 -17.69 -27.86
C ARG A 61 -16.21 -16.26 -27.37
N LYS A 62 -16.39 -15.31 -28.29
CA LYS A 62 -16.28 -13.86 -28.03
C LYS A 62 -17.06 -13.41 -26.79
N LYS A 63 -18.32 -13.82 -26.65
CA LYS A 63 -19.15 -13.47 -25.48
C LYS A 63 -18.57 -13.99 -24.17
N ASP A 64 -18.11 -15.25 -24.14
CA ASP A 64 -17.49 -15.84 -22.95
C ASP A 64 -16.19 -15.11 -22.58
N PHE A 65 -15.38 -14.79 -23.60
CA PHE A 65 -14.14 -14.04 -23.41
C PHE A 65 -14.41 -12.64 -22.86
N ASP A 66 -15.27 -11.87 -23.52
CA ASP A 66 -15.59 -10.49 -23.14
C ASP A 66 -16.16 -10.44 -21.71
N GLN A 67 -17.04 -11.38 -21.33
CA GLN A 67 -17.55 -11.47 -19.95
C GLN A 67 -16.43 -11.73 -18.94
N MET A 68 -15.58 -12.74 -19.20
CA MET A 68 -14.50 -13.10 -18.29
C MET A 68 -13.48 -11.97 -18.10
N ILE A 69 -13.18 -11.24 -19.18
CA ILE A 69 -12.27 -10.09 -19.14
C ILE A 69 -12.92 -8.90 -18.44
N SER A 70 -14.20 -8.63 -18.69
CA SER A 70 -14.93 -7.55 -18.00
C SER A 70 -14.88 -7.73 -16.48
N ASP A 71 -15.10 -8.95 -15.98
CA ASP A 71 -15.04 -9.26 -14.56
C ASP A 71 -13.64 -9.05 -13.96
N VAL A 72 -12.58 -9.21 -14.75
CA VAL A 72 -11.19 -8.98 -14.33
C VAL A 72 -10.88 -7.48 -14.32
N ILE A 73 -11.29 -6.76 -15.37
CA ILE A 73 -11.09 -5.31 -15.48
C ILE A 73 -11.82 -4.58 -14.36
N GLU A 74 -13.08 -4.93 -14.09
CA GLU A 74 -13.89 -4.25 -13.07
C GLU A 74 -13.29 -4.45 -11.67
N ARG A 75 -12.92 -5.67 -11.31
CA ARG A 75 -12.26 -5.94 -10.02
C ARG A 75 -10.95 -5.18 -9.88
N ARG A 76 -10.14 -5.15 -10.93
CA ARG A 76 -8.88 -4.41 -10.95
C ARG A 76 -9.11 -2.92 -10.74
N ARG A 77 -10.11 -2.35 -11.41
CA ARG A 77 -10.49 -0.95 -11.28
C ARG A 77 -10.93 -0.63 -9.85
N GLN A 78 -11.78 -1.48 -9.26
CA GLN A 78 -12.21 -1.31 -7.87
C GLN A 78 -11.02 -1.30 -6.91
N ARG A 79 -10.05 -2.19 -7.09
CA ARG A 79 -8.82 -2.24 -6.27
C ARG A 79 -7.93 -1.01 -6.44
N GLU A 80 -7.83 -0.50 -7.67
CA GLU A 80 -7.10 0.74 -7.97
C GLU A 80 -7.77 1.94 -7.30
N GLU A 81 -9.10 2.02 -7.33
CA GLU A 81 -9.89 3.05 -6.64
C GLU A 81 -9.72 2.96 -5.12
N GLU A 82 -9.82 1.76 -4.52
CA GLU A 82 -9.58 1.51 -3.09
C GLU A 82 -8.18 1.95 -2.64
N ALA A 83 -7.15 1.65 -3.45
CA ALA A 83 -5.78 2.07 -3.19
C ALA A 83 -5.62 3.59 -3.29
N GLY A 84 -6.21 4.20 -4.33
CA GLY A 84 -6.19 5.66 -4.52
C GLY A 84 -6.88 6.42 -3.38
N GLU A 85 -8.04 5.95 -2.93
CA GLU A 85 -8.74 6.53 -1.78
C GLU A 85 -7.95 6.39 -0.49
N THR A 86 -7.33 5.23 -0.26
CA THR A 86 -6.53 4.99 0.95
C THR A 86 -5.31 5.88 1.00
N LEU A 87 -4.67 6.10 -0.16
CA LEU A 87 -3.56 7.03 -0.32
C LEU A 87 -3.98 8.48 -0.08
N LYS A 88 -5.12 8.90 -0.63
CA LYS A 88 -5.66 10.24 -0.42
C LYS A 88 -5.95 10.49 1.07
N ARG A 89 -6.65 9.56 1.73
CA ARG A 89 -6.93 9.64 3.18
C ARG A 89 -5.64 9.72 3.99
N PHE A 90 -4.63 8.92 3.66
CA PHE A 90 -3.32 8.97 4.32
C PHE A 90 -2.71 10.39 4.24
N GLN A 91 -2.70 11.00 3.06
CA GLN A 91 -2.12 12.34 2.87
C GLN A 91 -2.90 13.42 3.64
N GLU A 92 -4.24 13.38 3.60
CA GLU A 92 -5.11 14.31 4.33
C GLU A 92 -4.88 14.18 5.84
N GLU A 93 -4.89 12.95 6.36
CA GLU A 93 -4.73 12.65 7.77
C GLU A 93 -3.35 13.01 8.34
N GLU A 94 -2.29 12.86 7.54
CA GLU A 94 -0.94 13.28 7.91
C GLU A 94 -0.76 14.80 7.82
N GLY A 95 -1.38 15.46 6.83
CA GLY A 95 -1.41 16.91 6.71
C GLY A 95 -2.14 17.61 7.87
N GLU A 96 -3.28 17.05 8.28
CA GLU A 96 -4.00 17.51 9.48
C GLU A 96 -3.14 17.38 10.74
N MET A 97 -2.39 16.27 10.87
CA MET A 97 -1.53 16.04 12.03
C MET A 97 -0.41 17.09 12.10
N ILE A 98 0.28 17.34 10.99
CA ILE A 98 1.32 18.39 10.90
C ILE A 98 0.74 19.76 11.26
N SER A 99 -0.47 20.07 10.79
CA SER A 99 -1.14 21.34 11.07
C SER A 99 -1.47 21.51 12.55
N ARG A 100 -2.04 20.47 13.18
CA ARG A 100 -2.32 20.45 14.63
C ARG A 100 -1.05 20.61 15.45
N LEU A 101 0.05 19.95 15.04
CA LEU A 101 1.34 20.09 15.71
C LEU A 101 1.88 21.51 15.66
N ARG A 102 1.82 22.15 14.49
CA ARG A 102 2.25 23.55 14.32
C ARG A 102 1.40 24.50 15.17
N GLU A 103 0.09 24.30 15.22
CA GLU A 103 -0.79 25.10 16.09
C GLU A 103 -0.42 25.01 17.57
N ILE A 104 -0.11 23.81 18.07
CA ILE A 104 0.21 23.59 19.49
C ILE A 104 1.51 24.32 19.86
N ILE A 105 2.52 24.29 19.00
CA ILE A 105 3.77 25.05 19.22
C ILE A 105 3.53 26.56 19.15
N LEU A 106 2.68 27.01 18.22
CA LEU A 106 2.36 28.44 18.07
C LEU A 106 1.60 28.98 19.28
N ARG A 107 0.71 28.19 19.88
CA ARG A 107 -0.02 28.52 21.11
C ARG A 107 0.82 28.44 22.39
N GLY A 108 2.09 28.03 22.29
CA GLY A 108 3.00 27.59 23.36
C GLY A 108 3.40 28.58 24.48
N ASN A 109 2.45 29.29 25.08
CA ASN A 109 2.58 29.86 26.44
C ASN A 109 1.78 29.07 27.50
N SER A 110 1.02 28.02 27.12
CA SER A 110 0.08 27.35 28.04
C SER A 110 0.07 25.81 27.98
N SER A 111 0.91 25.16 27.18
CA SER A 111 0.89 23.71 27.02
C SER A 111 1.85 23.02 27.99
N SER A 112 1.33 22.06 28.77
CA SER A 112 2.09 21.25 29.72
C SER A 112 3.05 20.31 28.99
N LEU A 113 4.15 19.92 29.63
CA LEU A 113 5.05 18.85 29.16
C LEU A 113 4.28 17.52 28.95
N GLU A 114 3.20 17.32 29.70
CA GLU A 114 2.29 16.17 29.58
C GLU A 114 1.48 16.21 28.29
N ASP A 115 1.06 17.39 27.83
CA ASP A 115 0.36 17.57 26.56
C ASP A 115 1.28 17.15 25.40
N ILE A 116 2.54 17.60 25.43
CA ILE A 116 3.56 17.25 24.42
C ILE A 116 3.80 15.73 24.39
N LYS A 117 3.79 15.07 25.55
CA LYS A 117 4.01 13.63 25.66
C LYS A 117 2.81 12.82 25.15
N ALA A 118 1.58 13.25 25.48
CA ALA A 118 0.36 12.65 24.96
C ALA A 118 0.25 12.79 23.44
N ILE A 119 0.63 13.96 22.91
CA ILE A 119 0.69 14.23 21.47
C ILE A 119 1.70 13.30 20.79
N LYS A 120 2.90 13.14 21.36
CA LYS A 120 3.91 12.22 20.84
C LYS A 120 3.38 10.79 20.75
N GLU A 121 2.72 10.29 21.79
CA GLU A 121 2.15 8.93 21.79
C GLU A 121 1.02 8.77 20.77
N ASP A 122 0.13 9.75 20.64
CA ASP A 122 -0.96 9.75 19.66
C ASP A 122 -0.40 9.76 18.21
N ILE A 123 0.64 10.54 17.94
CA ILE A 123 1.34 10.56 16.64
C ILE A 123 1.93 9.19 16.31
N PHE A 124 2.72 8.62 17.22
CA PHE A 124 3.37 7.34 16.94
C PHE A 124 2.36 6.21 16.71
N LYS A 125 1.25 6.22 17.45
CA LYS A 125 0.21 5.20 17.30
C LYS A 125 -0.52 5.34 15.96
N ARG A 126 -1.04 6.54 15.65
CA ARG A 126 -1.82 6.78 14.43
C ARG A 126 -0.98 6.61 13.18
N GLN A 127 0.25 7.11 13.19
CA GLN A 127 1.13 6.97 12.06
C GLN A 127 1.40 5.51 11.72
N LYS A 128 1.67 4.67 12.74
CA LYS A 128 1.93 3.24 12.53
C LYS A 128 0.72 2.53 11.95
N GLU A 129 -0.49 2.84 12.43
CA GLU A 129 -1.74 2.27 11.92
C GLU A 129 -2.00 2.69 10.46
N ARG A 130 -1.79 3.98 10.15
CA ARG A 130 -1.97 4.55 8.81
C ARG A 130 -0.98 3.99 7.80
N GLU A 131 0.31 3.96 8.15
CA GLU A 131 1.37 3.36 7.34
C GLU A 131 1.10 1.87 7.11
N LYS A 132 0.68 1.13 8.14
CA LYS A 132 0.31 -0.29 7.99
C LYS A 132 -0.81 -0.45 6.96
N LYS A 133 -1.88 0.33 7.08
CA LYS A 133 -3.04 0.23 6.19
C LYS A 133 -2.66 0.44 4.72
N ILE A 134 -1.91 1.51 4.42
CA ILE A 134 -1.54 1.82 3.03
C ILE A 134 -0.53 0.80 2.47
N ILE A 135 0.42 0.33 3.29
CA ILE A 135 1.37 -0.72 2.87
C ILE A 135 0.61 -2.01 2.53
N THR A 136 -0.30 -2.45 3.40
CA THR A 136 -1.10 -3.66 3.16
C THR A 136 -1.92 -3.52 1.88
N THR A 137 -2.61 -2.39 1.67
CA THR A 137 -3.41 -2.17 0.46
C THR A 137 -2.56 -2.20 -0.81
N LEU A 138 -1.40 -1.53 -0.81
CA LEU A 138 -0.51 -1.53 -1.97
C LEU A 138 0.12 -2.90 -2.23
N GLN A 139 0.46 -3.65 -1.19
CA GLN A 139 1.00 -5.01 -1.34
C GLN A 139 -0.03 -5.99 -1.90
N CYS A 140 -1.28 -5.97 -1.38
CA CYS A 140 -2.37 -6.75 -1.96
C CYS A 140 -2.55 -6.40 -3.44
N PHE A 141 -2.60 -5.10 -3.76
CA PHE A 141 -2.72 -4.65 -5.15
C PHE A 141 -1.56 -5.14 -6.02
N GLN A 142 -0.32 -5.05 -5.53
CA GLN A 142 0.85 -5.54 -6.24
C GLN A 142 0.81 -7.05 -6.53
N ILE A 143 0.46 -7.85 -5.52
CA ILE A 143 0.39 -9.30 -5.64
C ILE A 143 -0.67 -9.70 -6.67
N GLU A 144 -1.85 -9.08 -6.62
CA GLU A 144 -2.93 -9.33 -7.57
C GLU A 144 -2.52 -9.01 -9.01
N GLN A 145 -1.85 -7.87 -9.23
CA GLN A 145 -1.33 -7.51 -10.55
C GLN A 145 -0.31 -8.53 -11.05
N GLU A 146 0.63 -8.92 -10.20
CA GLU A 146 1.69 -9.84 -10.59
C GLU A 146 1.16 -11.25 -10.89
N GLU A 147 0.24 -11.75 -10.07
CA GLU A 147 -0.40 -13.04 -10.31
C GLU A 147 -1.16 -13.08 -11.63
N LEU A 148 -1.93 -12.02 -11.92
CA LEU A 148 -2.63 -11.88 -13.20
C LEU A 148 -1.64 -11.82 -14.35
N ARG A 149 -0.55 -11.05 -14.21
CA ARG A 149 0.49 -10.92 -15.23
C ARG A 149 1.18 -12.25 -15.53
N VAL A 150 1.58 -13.00 -14.49
CA VAL A 150 2.19 -14.32 -14.62
C VAL A 150 1.23 -15.31 -15.27
N ALA A 151 -0.03 -15.28 -14.86
CA ALA A 151 -1.10 -16.10 -15.43
C ALA A 151 -1.30 -15.82 -16.93
N LEU A 152 -1.38 -14.56 -17.33
CA LEU A 152 -1.51 -14.14 -18.72
C LEU A 152 -0.27 -14.51 -19.54
N LYS A 153 0.95 -14.28 -19.02
CA LYS A 153 2.21 -14.71 -19.67
C LYS A 153 2.22 -16.21 -19.94
N LYS A 154 1.77 -17.02 -18.98
CA LYS A 154 1.66 -18.48 -19.11
C LYS A 154 0.62 -18.92 -20.14
N LEU A 155 -0.46 -18.17 -20.31
CA LEU A 155 -1.46 -18.46 -21.35
C LEU A 155 -0.93 -18.05 -22.73
N LEU A 156 -0.29 -16.90 -22.83
CA LEU A 156 0.32 -16.41 -24.08
C LEU A 156 1.44 -17.32 -24.57
N SER A 157 2.25 -17.90 -23.66
CA SER A 157 3.32 -18.83 -24.04
C SER A 157 2.81 -20.13 -24.70
N LYS A 158 1.50 -20.42 -24.60
CA LYS A 158 0.88 -21.55 -25.33
C LYS A 158 0.57 -21.23 -26.79
N GLY A 159 0.65 -19.96 -27.21
CA GLY A 159 0.33 -19.52 -28.55
C GLY A 159 -1.08 -19.93 -28.98
N GLU A 160 -1.21 -20.52 -30.17
CA GLU A 160 -2.47 -21.03 -30.73
C GLU A 160 -2.97 -22.32 -30.05
N GLY A 161 -2.17 -22.94 -29.17
CA GLY A 161 -2.63 -24.06 -28.35
C GLY A 161 -3.58 -23.65 -27.22
N VAL A 162 -3.75 -22.35 -26.97
CA VAL A 162 -4.59 -21.85 -25.89
C VAL A 162 -6.07 -22.02 -26.22
N LYS A 163 -6.84 -22.53 -25.26
CA LYS A 163 -8.30 -22.66 -25.37
C LYS A 163 -8.98 -21.73 -24.40
N ILE A 164 -10.22 -21.35 -24.72
CA ILE A 164 -11.04 -20.52 -23.81
C ILE A 164 -11.23 -21.17 -22.42
N LYS A 165 -11.20 -22.51 -22.36
CA LYS A 165 -11.25 -23.27 -21.11
C LYS A 165 -10.00 -23.05 -20.25
N ASP A 166 -8.82 -22.90 -20.86
CA ASP A 166 -7.58 -22.60 -20.13
C ASP A 166 -7.68 -21.24 -19.43
N LEU A 167 -8.16 -20.22 -20.15
CA LEU A 167 -8.39 -18.89 -19.58
C LEU A 167 -9.36 -18.97 -18.39
N ARG A 168 -10.48 -19.68 -18.55
CA ARG A 168 -11.46 -19.86 -17.47
C ARG A 168 -10.86 -20.53 -16.23
N ILE A 169 -10.09 -21.61 -16.41
CA ILE A 169 -9.43 -22.31 -15.30
C ILE A 169 -8.48 -21.38 -14.56
N VAL A 170 -7.66 -20.63 -15.31
CA VAL A 170 -6.70 -19.69 -14.74
C VAL A 170 -7.41 -18.59 -13.94
N LEU A 171 -8.42 -17.94 -14.52
CA LEU A 171 -9.16 -16.86 -13.83
C LEU A 171 -9.89 -17.35 -12.58
N ASN A 172 -10.47 -18.55 -12.62
CA ASN A 172 -11.10 -19.15 -11.43
C ASN A 172 -10.06 -19.45 -10.35
N SER A 173 -8.90 -19.97 -10.72
CA SER A 173 -7.82 -20.26 -9.77
C SER A 173 -7.25 -19.00 -9.10
N LEU A 174 -7.17 -17.89 -9.84
CA LEU A 174 -6.80 -16.59 -9.28
C LEU A 174 -7.85 -16.12 -8.28
N ARG A 175 -9.13 -16.20 -8.63
CA ARG A 175 -10.23 -15.79 -7.74
C ARG A 175 -10.23 -16.56 -6.41
N THR A 176 -9.98 -17.86 -6.44
CA THR A 176 -9.92 -18.67 -5.20
C THR A 176 -8.69 -18.36 -4.36
N ARG A 177 -7.52 -18.18 -4.99
CA ARG A 177 -6.26 -17.93 -4.28
C ARG A 177 -6.19 -16.56 -3.61
N GLN A 178 -6.88 -15.58 -4.19
CA GLN A 178 -6.86 -14.20 -3.75
C GLN A 178 -7.39 -14.04 -2.31
N SER A 179 -8.51 -14.71 -1.97
CA SER A 179 -9.08 -14.64 -0.62
C SER A 179 -8.17 -15.23 0.46
N ASP A 180 -7.47 -16.33 0.13
CA ASP A 180 -6.59 -17.01 1.09
C ASP A 180 -5.29 -16.22 1.30
N ARG A 181 -4.76 -15.62 0.23
CA ARG A 181 -3.51 -14.84 0.27
C ARG A 181 -3.66 -13.50 0.96
N ASP A 182 -4.77 -12.80 0.78
CA ASP A 182 -5.03 -11.55 1.50
C ASP A 182 -5.00 -11.79 3.02
N ALA A 183 -5.61 -12.88 3.49
CA ALA A 183 -5.58 -13.26 4.90
C ALA A 183 -4.16 -13.65 5.38
N GLU A 184 -3.42 -14.42 4.58
CA GLU A 184 -2.05 -14.82 4.90
C GLU A 184 -1.08 -13.63 4.96
N LEU A 185 -1.19 -12.68 4.03
CA LEU A 185 -0.39 -11.46 4.01
C LEU A 185 -0.65 -10.60 5.25
N ILE A 186 -1.93 -10.39 5.59
CA ILE A 186 -2.31 -9.64 6.80
C ILE A 186 -1.66 -10.27 8.04
N LYS A 187 -1.74 -11.61 8.16
CA LYS A 187 -1.13 -12.36 9.26
C LYS A 187 0.39 -12.21 9.28
N MET A 188 1.07 -12.35 8.14
CA MET A 188 2.53 -12.21 8.05
C MET A 188 3.00 -10.80 8.44
N LEU A 189 2.28 -9.76 8.02
CA LEU A 189 2.57 -8.38 8.40
C LEU A 189 2.37 -8.15 9.90
N GLU A 190 1.38 -8.78 10.51
CA GLU A 190 1.18 -8.76 11.96
C GLU A 190 2.31 -9.45 12.71
N GLU A 191 2.76 -10.62 12.24
CA GLU A 191 3.90 -11.33 12.80
C GLU A 191 5.19 -10.51 12.69
N PHE A 192 5.43 -9.87 11.55
CA PHE A 192 6.59 -9.00 11.36
C PHE A 192 6.58 -7.80 12.32
N GLU A 193 5.41 -7.21 12.56
CA GLU A 193 5.25 -6.12 13.53
C GLU A 193 5.53 -6.54 14.97
N ILE A 194 5.10 -7.76 15.35
CA ILE A 194 5.43 -8.34 16.66
C ILE A 194 6.95 -8.50 16.80
N VAL A 195 7.61 -9.03 15.77
CA VAL A 195 9.07 -9.21 15.77
C VAL A 195 9.79 -7.87 15.84
N ARG A 196 9.37 -6.87 15.05
CA ARG A 196 9.94 -5.52 15.10
C ARG A 196 9.79 -4.88 16.48
N GLY A 197 8.62 -5.03 17.11
CA GLY A 197 8.38 -4.55 18.47
C GLY A 197 9.33 -5.18 19.50
N LYS A 198 9.56 -6.49 19.41
CA LYS A 198 10.53 -7.20 20.26
C LYS A 198 11.95 -6.68 20.06
N VAL A 199 12.40 -6.57 18.81
CA VAL A 199 13.74 -6.04 18.47
C VAL A 199 13.91 -4.62 19.00
N GLN A 200 12.92 -3.77 18.82
CA GLN A 200 12.99 -2.39 19.31
C GLN A 200 13.04 -2.31 20.84
N THR A 201 12.30 -3.17 21.54
CA THR A 201 12.35 -3.28 23.01
C THR A 201 13.74 -3.73 23.48
N GLN A 202 14.32 -4.73 22.81
CA GLN A 202 15.68 -5.20 23.12
C GLN A 202 16.73 -4.12 22.84
N TRP A 203 16.62 -3.40 21.73
CA TRP A 203 17.51 -2.29 21.40
C TRP A 203 17.46 -1.19 22.46
N GLN A 204 16.26 -0.81 22.91
CA GLN A 204 16.07 0.16 23.99
C GLN A 204 16.70 -0.32 25.31
N ALA A 205 16.57 -1.61 25.64
CA ALA A 205 17.20 -2.18 26.83
C ALA A 205 18.72 -2.09 26.78
N VAL A 206 19.34 -2.45 25.64
CA VAL A 206 20.81 -2.36 25.46
C VAL A 206 21.31 -0.92 25.52
N SER A 207 20.59 0.01 24.89
CA SER A 207 20.94 1.44 24.91
C SER A 207 20.84 2.10 26.29
N ARG A 208 20.03 1.55 27.21
CA ARG A 208 19.92 2.01 28.61
C ARG A 208 20.99 1.43 29.54
N VAL A 209 21.61 0.32 29.16
CA VAL A 209 22.67 -0.34 29.95
C VAL A 209 24.06 0.21 29.60
N SER A 210 24.17 0.99 28.52
CA SER A 210 25.44 1.50 27.98
C SER A 210 25.71 2.99 28.26
N GLY A 211 24.94 3.63 29.15
CA GLY A 211 25.13 5.03 29.61
C GLY A 211 25.06 5.11 31.12
#